data_AF-B0CBM0-F1
#
_entry.id   AF-B0CBM0-F1
#
_cell.length_a   1.000
_cell.length_b   1.000
_cell.length_c   1.000
_cell.angle_alpha   90.00
_cell.angle_beta   90.00
_cell.angle_gamma   90.00
#
_symmetry.space_group_name_H-M   'P 1'
#
loop_
_entity.id
_entity.type
_entity.pdbx_description
1 polymer ?
#
loop_
_entity_poly.entity_id
_entity_poly.type
_entity_poly.pdbx_seq_one_letter_code
_entity_poly.pdbx_strand_id
1 'polypeptide(L)'
;MVISRRQVHLYSFVILAIVLPLCFVAGLVWRPTFAPVDASADALFQRAGFAPYSSWENQESKRKPTLLQQENIQLQIETLFAQASNDVFLKIQPQSDLQLPDVLVYWQPGTPPEQLSETSILLGALSGVSNRQFLIPEAMQGQPGHLLLFSQATKEIISAFPLDPDLTQPER
;
A
#
# COMPACT_ATOMS: atom_id res chain seq x y z
N MET A 1 58.54 7.41 -28.39
CA MET A 1 57.69 8.24 -27.49
C MET A 1 56.22 7.77 -27.39
N VAL A 2 55.75 6.80 -28.19
CA VAL A 2 54.37 6.28 -28.16
C VAL A 2 54.13 5.21 -27.06
N ILE A 3 55.19 4.47 -26.69
CA ILE A 3 55.13 3.36 -25.72
C ILE A 3 54.91 3.86 -24.28
N SER A 4 55.53 4.96 -23.89
CA SER A 4 55.36 5.57 -22.56
C SER A 4 53.91 6.03 -22.32
N ARG A 5 53.25 6.62 -23.33
CA ARG A 5 51.83 7.00 -23.23
C ARG A 5 50.92 5.78 -23.06
N ARG A 6 51.18 4.69 -23.78
CA ARG A 6 50.40 3.43 -23.65
C ARG A 6 50.53 2.81 -22.26
N GLN A 7 51.72 2.86 -21.66
CA GLN A 7 51.94 2.37 -20.29
C GLN A 7 51.16 3.18 -19.27
N VAL A 8 51.18 4.52 -19.38
CA VAL A 8 50.38 5.39 -18.50
C VAL A 8 48.89 5.07 -18.61
N HIS A 9 48.35 4.90 -19.83
CA HIS A 9 46.95 4.50 -20.00
C HIS A 9 46.64 3.13 -19.37
N LEU A 10 47.52 2.14 -19.55
CA LEU A 10 47.35 0.82 -18.95
C LEU A 10 47.32 0.88 -17.43
N TYR A 11 48.27 1.60 -16.81
CA TYR A 11 48.32 1.76 -15.36
C TYR A 11 47.09 2.51 -14.83
N SER A 12 46.66 3.58 -15.52
CA SER A 12 45.42 4.28 -15.15
C SER A 12 44.19 3.37 -15.23
N PHE A 13 44.08 2.52 -16.26
CA PHE A 13 42.97 1.57 -16.38
C PHE A 13 42.99 0.51 -15.28
N VAL A 14 44.16 -0.05 -14.97
CA VAL A 14 44.31 -1.05 -13.90
C VAL A 14 43.96 -0.45 -12.54
N ILE A 15 44.44 0.76 -12.25
CA ILE A 15 44.11 1.47 -11.02
C ILE A 15 42.60 1.72 -10.93
N LEU A 16 41.99 2.25 -12.00
CA LEU A 16 40.57 2.56 -12.01
C LEU A 16 39.70 1.30 -11.83
N ALA A 17 40.09 0.19 -12.47
CA ALA A 17 39.40 -1.09 -12.37
C ALA A 17 39.41 -1.69 -10.95
N ILE A 18 40.35 -1.28 -10.11
CA ILE A 18 40.44 -1.73 -8.71
C ILE A 18 39.78 -0.72 -7.76
N VAL A 19 40.06 0.57 -7.96
CA VAL A 19 39.56 1.64 -7.07
C VAL A 19 38.04 1.80 -7.20
N LEU A 20 37.49 1.70 -8.42
CA LEU A 20 36.08 1.97 -8.66
C LEU A 20 35.14 0.94 -8.00
N PRO A 21 35.40 -0.39 -8.08
CA PRO A 21 34.65 -1.38 -7.30
C PRO A 21 34.77 -1.18 -5.79
N LEU A 22 35.96 -0.84 -5.29
CA LEU A 22 36.17 -0.61 -3.86
C LEU A 22 35.36 0.60 -3.36
N CYS A 23 35.38 1.71 -4.10
CA CYS A 23 34.55 2.87 -3.79
C CYS A 23 33.05 2.54 -3.86
N PHE A 24 32.63 1.73 -4.83
CA PHE A 24 31.23 1.30 -4.96
C PHE A 24 30.78 0.46 -3.76
N VAL A 25 31.57 -0.54 -3.37
CA VAL A 25 31.28 -1.38 -2.18
C VAL A 25 31.28 -0.53 -0.91
N ALA A 26 32.27 0.37 -0.74
CA ALA A 26 32.29 1.28 0.39
C ALA A 26 31.04 2.17 0.43
N GLY A 27 30.58 2.68 -0.72
CA GLY A 27 29.35 3.47 -0.82
C GLY A 27 28.09 2.68 -0.46
N LEU A 28 28.03 1.40 -0.83
CA LEU A 28 26.92 0.52 -0.42
C LEU A 28 26.92 0.25 1.08
N VAL A 29 28.09 0.01 1.67
CA VAL A 29 28.23 -0.27 3.12
C VAL A 29 27.94 0.98 3.96
N TRP A 30 28.42 2.14 3.53
CA TRP A 30 28.16 3.41 4.22
C TRP A 30 26.79 4.03 3.91
N ARG A 31 25.99 3.40 3.05
CA ARG A 31 24.67 3.91 2.68
C ARG A 31 23.81 4.03 3.94
N PRO A 32 23.43 5.25 4.38
CA PRO A 32 22.47 5.38 5.46
C PRO A 32 21.15 4.76 5.02
N THR A 33 20.69 3.78 5.78
CA THR A 33 19.34 3.24 5.64
C THR A 33 18.38 4.22 6.31
N PHE A 34 17.76 5.07 5.52
CA PHE A 34 16.59 5.81 5.96
C PHE A 34 15.41 4.85 5.97
N ALA A 35 14.62 4.88 7.05
CA ALA A 35 13.32 4.25 7.03
C ALA A 35 12.50 4.88 5.89
N PRO A 36 11.78 4.09 5.06
CA PRO A 36 10.96 4.62 3.98
C PRO A 36 9.90 5.63 4.45
N VAL A 37 9.57 5.60 5.74
CA VAL A 37 8.61 6.48 6.42
C VAL A 37 9.17 6.79 7.81
N ASP A 38 9.12 8.05 8.23
CA ASP A 38 9.40 8.48 9.61
C ASP A 38 8.14 9.04 10.27
N ALA A 39 8.20 9.28 11.59
CA ALA A 39 7.07 9.81 12.35
C ALA A 39 6.65 11.24 11.91
N SER A 40 7.49 11.98 11.19
CA SER A 40 7.12 13.28 10.63
C SER A 40 6.20 13.16 9.41
N ALA A 41 6.26 12.02 8.70
CA ALA A 41 5.36 11.72 7.61
C ALA A 41 3.93 11.35 8.09
N ASP A 42 3.76 10.95 9.36
CA ASP A 42 2.43 10.62 9.91
C ASP A 42 1.45 11.80 9.80
N ALA A 43 1.92 13.05 9.93
CA ALA A 43 1.08 14.23 9.76
C ALA A 43 0.57 14.38 8.31
N LEU A 44 1.36 13.99 7.31
CA LEU A 44 0.95 13.98 5.91
C LEU A 44 -0.04 12.85 5.64
N PHE A 45 0.18 11.68 6.25
CA PHE A 45 -0.73 10.54 6.16
C PHE A 45 -2.08 10.82 6.81
N GLN A 46 -2.10 11.43 8.01
CA GLN A 46 -3.33 11.87 8.67
C GLN A 46 -4.10 12.88 7.83
N ARG A 47 -3.42 13.86 7.23
CA ARG A 47 -4.06 14.85 6.34
C ARG A 47 -4.65 14.22 5.07
N ALA A 48 -4.06 13.12 4.61
CA ALA A 48 -4.55 12.34 3.49
C ALA A 48 -5.54 11.23 3.88
N GLY A 49 -5.94 11.14 5.16
CA GLY A 49 -6.92 10.17 5.65
C GLY A 49 -6.39 8.76 5.89
N PHE A 50 -5.07 8.57 5.89
CA PHE A 50 -4.43 7.31 6.23
C PHE A 50 -4.22 7.20 7.75
N ALA A 51 -4.44 6.01 8.32
CA ALA A 51 -4.25 5.75 9.74
C ALA A 51 -2.76 5.91 10.13
N PRO A 52 -2.42 6.71 11.16
CA PRO A 52 -1.04 6.84 11.63
C PRO A 52 -0.55 5.52 12.22
N TYR A 53 0.74 5.20 12.02
CA TYR A 53 1.36 3.95 12.51
C TYR A 53 1.19 3.76 14.03
N SER A 54 1.19 4.86 14.79
CA SER A 54 1.02 4.86 16.25
C SER A 54 -0.39 4.49 16.73
N SER A 55 -1.38 4.41 15.84
CA SER A 55 -2.74 3.98 16.20
C SER A 55 -2.87 2.45 16.34
N TRP A 56 -1.87 1.68 15.89
CA TRP A 56 -1.91 0.22 15.87
C TRP A 56 -1.89 -0.42 17.27
N GLU A 57 -1.34 0.27 18.27
CA GLU A 57 -1.18 -0.27 19.63
C GLU A 57 -2.47 -0.22 20.47
N ASN A 58 -3.46 0.59 20.06
CA ASN A 58 -4.76 0.72 20.75
C ASN A 58 -5.95 0.31 19.87
N GLN A 59 -5.70 -0.40 18.77
CA GLN A 59 -6.75 -0.92 17.90
C GLN A 59 -7.15 -2.31 18.37
N GLU A 60 -8.37 -2.41 18.92
CA GLU A 60 -8.99 -3.71 19.13
C GLU A 60 -9.56 -4.22 17.81
N SER A 61 -9.11 -5.39 17.40
CA SER A 61 -9.85 -6.19 16.42
C SER A 61 -11.10 -6.71 17.10
N LYS A 62 -12.24 -6.13 16.73
CA LYS A 62 -13.52 -6.50 17.32
C LYS A 62 -14.28 -7.55 16.52
N ARG A 63 -13.84 -7.88 15.30
CA ARG A 63 -14.57 -8.81 14.42
C ARG A 63 -13.70 -9.87 13.78
N LYS A 64 -14.31 -11.04 13.59
CA LYS A 64 -13.67 -12.16 12.90
C LYS A 64 -13.25 -11.71 11.50
N PRO A 65 -12.03 -12.06 11.08
CA PRO A 65 -11.59 -11.77 9.72
C PRO A 65 -12.51 -12.46 8.71
N THR A 66 -13.01 -11.69 7.76
CA THR A 66 -13.82 -12.20 6.65
C THR A 66 -12.93 -12.36 5.44
N LEU A 67 -12.95 -13.55 4.84
CA LEU A 67 -12.21 -13.81 3.61
C LEU A 67 -13.12 -13.52 2.42
N LEU A 68 -12.73 -12.53 1.62
CA LEU A 68 -13.34 -12.21 0.33
C LEU A 68 -12.50 -12.88 -0.76
N GLN A 69 -13.15 -13.68 -1.59
CA GLN A 69 -12.52 -14.39 -2.69
C GLN A 69 -13.27 -14.13 -3.98
N GLN A 70 -12.54 -13.69 -5.00
CA GLN A 70 -13.05 -13.49 -6.34
C GLN A 70 -11.94 -13.79 -7.33
N GLU A 71 -12.23 -14.70 -8.25
CA GLU A 71 -11.27 -15.21 -9.24
C GLU A 71 -9.97 -15.69 -8.56
N ASN A 72 -8.85 -15.02 -8.87
CA ASN A 72 -7.51 -15.33 -8.35
C ASN A 72 -7.08 -14.44 -7.19
N ILE A 73 -7.96 -13.56 -6.70
CA ILE A 73 -7.65 -12.61 -5.62
C ILE A 73 -8.38 -13.03 -4.35
N GLN A 74 -7.61 -13.13 -3.27
CA GLN A 74 -8.10 -13.41 -1.93
C GLN A 74 -7.69 -12.26 -1.00
N LEU A 75 -8.68 -11.59 -0.42
CA LEU A 75 -8.50 -10.52 0.55
C LEU A 75 -9.09 -10.96 1.88
N GLN A 76 -8.32 -10.82 2.94
CA GLN A 76 -8.83 -10.90 4.30
C GLN A 76 -9.15 -9.49 4.78
N ILE A 77 -10.39 -9.30 5.22
CA ILE A 77 -10.89 -8.03 5.70
C ILE A 77 -11.20 -8.12 7.19
N GLU A 78 -10.77 -7.10 7.93
CA GLU A 78 -10.95 -6.99 9.37
C GLU A 78 -11.33 -5.55 9.71
N THR A 79 -12.34 -5.37 10.56
CA THR A 79 -12.74 -4.04 11.03
C THR A 79 -12.00 -3.74 12.32
N LEU A 80 -11.29 -2.62 12.35
CA LEU A 80 -10.56 -2.12 13.51
C LEU A 80 -11.22 -0.84 14.01
N PHE A 81 -11.27 -0.68 15.33
CA PHE A 81 -11.86 0.49 15.95
C PHE A 81 -10.81 1.25 16.75
N ALA A 82 -10.71 2.57 16.50
CA ALA A 82 -9.87 3.44 17.29
C ALA A 82 -10.68 4.05 18.43
N GLN A 83 -10.51 3.54 19.65
CA GLN A 83 -11.25 3.99 20.83
C GLN A 83 -11.10 5.48 21.14
N ALA A 84 -9.95 6.08 20.79
CA ALA A 84 -9.67 7.49 21.09
C ALA A 84 -10.41 8.49 20.19
N SER A 85 -10.67 8.13 18.92
CA SER A 85 -11.26 9.04 17.93
C SER A 85 -12.66 8.62 17.46
N ASN A 86 -13.16 7.46 17.91
CA ASN A 86 -14.40 6.85 17.41
C ASN A 86 -14.36 6.55 15.90
N ASP A 87 -13.17 6.47 15.31
CA ASP A 87 -12.98 6.16 13.91
C ASP A 87 -13.02 4.64 13.67
N VAL A 88 -13.65 4.26 12.56
CA VAL A 88 -13.69 2.88 12.09
C VAL A 88 -12.72 2.73 10.93
N PHE A 89 -11.85 1.72 11.02
CA PHE A 89 -10.87 1.40 10.00
C PHE A 89 -11.16 0.02 9.39
N LEU A 90 -10.97 -0.08 8.09
CA LEU A 90 -11.01 -1.33 7.34
C LEU A 90 -9.58 -1.78 7.06
N LYS A 91 -9.16 -2.86 7.72
CA LYS A 91 -7.89 -3.53 7.42
C LYS A 91 -8.11 -4.53 6.29
N ILE A 92 -7.31 -4.39 5.23
CA ILE A 92 -7.32 -5.26 4.06
C ILE A 92 -5.95 -5.91 3.94
N GLN A 93 -5.97 -7.24 3.88
CA GLN A 93 -4.79 -8.08 3.78
C GLN A 93 -4.89 -9.00 2.55
N PRO A 94 -4.09 -8.79 1.51
CA PRO A 94 -3.93 -9.75 0.44
C PRO A 94 -3.36 -11.07 0.98
N GLN A 95 -3.96 -12.20 0.61
CA GLN A 95 -3.45 -13.53 1.01
C GLN A 95 -2.35 -14.04 0.07
N SER A 96 -2.26 -13.46 -1.12
CA SER A 96 -1.23 -13.71 -2.11
C SER A 96 -0.63 -12.39 -2.57
N ASP A 97 0.57 -12.46 -3.15
CA ASP A 97 1.21 -11.28 -3.73
C ASP A 97 0.38 -10.76 -4.92
N LEU A 98 -0.17 -9.56 -4.77
CA LEU A 98 -0.88 -8.88 -5.84
C LEU A 98 0.14 -8.44 -6.89
N GLN A 99 0.35 -9.27 -7.91
CA GLN A 99 1.17 -8.96 -9.09
C GLN A 99 0.48 -7.97 -10.03
N LEU A 100 -0.09 -6.91 -9.45
CA LEU A 100 -0.89 -5.93 -10.15
C LEU A 100 -0.28 -4.54 -9.91
N PRO A 101 0.07 -3.80 -10.96
CA PRO A 101 0.62 -2.46 -10.82
C PRO A 101 -0.47 -1.47 -10.40
N ASP A 102 -0.11 -0.57 -9.48
CA ASP A 102 -0.88 0.63 -9.10
C ASP A 102 -2.36 0.36 -8.78
N VAL A 103 -2.62 -0.64 -7.94
CA VAL A 103 -3.97 -0.97 -7.51
C VAL A 103 -4.46 0.03 -6.46
N LEU A 104 -5.63 0.59 -6.75
CA LEU A 104 -6.41 1.42 -5.86
C LEU A 104 -7.64 0.66 -5.38
N VAL A 105 -8.03 0.95 -4.15
CA VAL A 105 -9.23 0.43 -3.51
C VAL A 105 -10.29 1.51 -3.50
N TYR A 106 -11.43 1.22 -4.11
CA TYR A 106 -12.62 2.06 -4.07
C TYR A 106 -13.75 1.33 -3.36
N TRP A 107 -14.70 2.10 -2.84
CA TRP A 107 -15.99 1.59 -2.41
C TRP A 107 -17.10 2.24 -3.21
N GLN A 108 -18.12 1.46 -3.59
CA GLN A 108 -19.29 1.97 -4.28
C GLN A 108 -20.57 1.35 -3.72
N PRO A 109 -21.64 2.13 -3.48
CA PRO A 109 -22.92 1.59 -3.04
C PRO A 109 -23.65 0.84 -4.16
N GLY A 110 -24.46 -0.15 -3.80
CA GLY A 110 -25.35 -0.85 -4.74
C GLY A 110 -24.70 -2.04 -5.46
N THR A 111 -24.97 -2.18 -6.77
CA THR A 111 -24.56 -3.33 -7.60
C THR A 111 -23.11 -3.22 -8.09
N PRO A 112 -22.44 -4.35 -8.38
CA PRO A 112 -21.08 -4.32 -8.91
C PRO A 112 -21.05 -3.62 -10.27
N PRO A 113 -20.28 -2.53 -10.42
CA PRO A 113 -20.22 -1.77 -11.66
C PRO A 113 -19.20 -2.37 -12.64
N GLU A 114 -19.45 -2.21 -13.94
CA GLU A 114 -18.45 -2.53 -14.98
C GLU A 114 -17.40 -1.42 -15.14
N GLN A 115 -17.72 -0.19 -14.71
CA GLN A 115 -16.87 0.99 -14.81
C GLN A 115 -16.94 1.82 -13.53
N LEU A 116 -15.86 2.53 -13.22
CA LEU A 116 -15.81 3.40 -12.06
C LEU A 116 -16.83 4.53 -12.20
N SER A 117 -17.78 4.64 -11.26
CA SER A 117 -18.79 5.70 -11.27
C SER A 117 -18.32 6.95 -10.52
N GLU A 118 -19.03 8.07 -10.70
CA GLU A 118 -18.82 9.28 -9.89
C GLU A 118 -19.21 9.10 -8.42
N THR A 119 -19.95 8.04 -8.09
CA THR A 119 -20.35 7.70 -6.71
C THR A 119 -19.33 6.81 -5.99
N SER A 120 -18.25 6.44 -6.67
CA SER A 120 -17.18 5.65 -6.09
C SER A 120 -16.28 6.50 -5.19
N ILE A 121 -15.99 5.99 -3.99
CA ILE A 121 -15.17 6.66 -2.98
C ILE A 121 -13.81 5.97 -2.94
N LEU A 122 -12.74 6.74 -3.16
CA LEU A 122 -11.37 6.24 -3.05
C LEU A 122 -11.01 6.02 -1.58
N LEU A 123 -10.67 4.79 -1.22
CA LEU A 123 -10.17 4.45 0.12
C LEU A 123 -8.64 4.60 0.19
N GLY A 124 -7.93 4.21 -0.88
CA GLY A 124 -6.48 4.37 -0.96
C GLY A 124 -5.81 3.37 -1.90
N ALA A 125 -4.49 3.23 -1.79
CA ALA A 125 -3.71 2.29 -2.59
C ALA A 125 -3.46 0.98 -1.85
N LEU A 126 -3.50 -0.14 -2.58
CA LEU A 126 -3.18 -1.48 -2.11
C LEU A 126 -2.16 -2.09 -3.06
N SER A 127 -0.98 -2.48 -2.59
CA SER A 127 0.02 -3.09 -3.46
C SER A 127 0.85 -4.16 -2.76
N GLY A 128 1.22 -5.17 -3.54
CA GLY A 128 1.96 -6.36 -3.10
C GLY A 128 1.22 -7.13 -2.01
N VAL A 129 1.96 -7.59 -1.00
CA VAL A 129 1.47 -8.31 0.19
C VAL A 129 1.24 -7.39 1.42
N SER A 130 1.25 -6.07 1.22
CA SER A 130 1.22 -5.15 2.36
C SER A 130 -0.15 -5.09 3.03
N ASN A 131 -0.16 -5.20 4.36
CA ASN A 131 -1.34 -4.90 5.16
C ASN A 131 -1.62 -3.41 5.16
N ARG A 132 -2.83 -3.03 4.76
CA ARG A 132 -3.26 -1.63 4.73
C ARG A 132 -4.54 -1.45 5.53
N GLN A 133 -4.61 -0.33 6.23
CA GLN A 133 -5.79 0.10 6.96
C GLN A 133 -6.32 1.35 6.28
N PHE A 134 -7.61 1.38 6.00
CA PHE A 134 -8.29 2.49 5.37
C PHE A 134 -9.34 3.04 6.33
N LEU A 135 -9.40 4.35 6.49
CA LEU A 135 -10.48 4.98 7.23
C LEU A 135 -11.81 4.73 6.49
N ILE A 136 -12.85 4.30 7.20
CA ILE A 136 -14.19 4.10 6.62
C ILE A 136 -14.91 5.46 6.62
N PRO A 137 -15.18 6.08 5.46
CA PRO A 137 -15.90 7.34 5.39
C PRO A 137 -17.33 7.18 5.89
N GLU A 138 -17.92 8.23 6.46
CA GLU A 138 -19.30 8.20 6.97
C GLU A 138 -20.33 7.71 5.93
N ALA A 139 -20.12 8.06 4.65
CA ALA A 139 -20.99 7.63 3.55
C ALA A 139 -21.01 6.10 3.33
N MET A 140 -19.97 5.39 3.78
CA MET A 140 -19.83 3.93 3.66
C MET A 140 -20.39 3.18 4.88
N GLN A 141 -20.57 3.87 6.02
CA GLN A 141 -20.90 3.23 7.29
C GLN A 141 -22.33 2.65 7.28
N GLY A 142 -22.44 1.34 7.45
CA GLY A 142 -23.72 0.61 7.42
C GLY A 142 -24.41 0.55 6.07
N GLN A 143 -23.75 1.00 4.99
CA GLN A 143 -24.29 0.93 3.65
C GLN A 143 -23.83 -0.33 2.92
N PRO A 144 -24.74 -1.07 2.26
CA PRO A 144 -24.35 -2.17 1.40
C PRO A 144 -23.63 -1.63 0.16
N GLY A 145 -22.53 -2.27 -0.21
CA GLY A 145 -21.76 -1.85 -1.38
C GLY A 145 -20.72 -2.87 -1.78
N HIS A 146 -19.89 -2.48 -2.74
CA HIS A 146 -18.81 -3.29 -3.25
C HIS A 146 -17.47 -2.60 -3.04
N LEU A 147 -16.49 -3.39 -2.60
CA LEU A 147 -15.10 -3.00 -2.59
C LEU A 147 -14.49 -3.32 -3.95
N LEU A 148 -14.05 -2.29 -4.67
CA LEU A 148 -13.52 -2.39 -6.01
C LEU A 148 -11.99 -2.28 -5.96
N LEU A 149 -11.31 -3.23 -6.61
CA LEU A 149 -9.90 -3.10 -6.94
C LEU A 149 -9.79 -2.54 -8.35
N PHE A 150 -9.19 -1.37 -8.48
CA PHE A 150 -9.00 -0.70 -9.76
C PHE A 150 -7.51 -0.53 -10.03
N SER A 151 -7.00 -0.98 -11.18
CA SER A 151 -5.61 -0.69 -11.56
C SER A 151 -5.56 0.60 -12.37
N GLN A 152 -4.78 1.58 -11.91
CA GLN A 152 -4.54 2.78 -12.70
C GLN A 152 -3.77 2.50 -13.99
N ALA A 153 -2.91 1.47 -13.99
CA ALA A 153 -2.07 1.13 -15.13
C ALA A 153 -2.90 0.57 -16.30
N THR A 154 -3.86 -0.30 -16.01
CA THR A 154 -4.74 -0.90 -17.04
C THR A 154 -6.06 -0.15 -17.22
N LYS A 155 -6.40 0.75 -16.28
CA LYS A 155 -7.64 1.54 -16.25
C LYS A 155 -8.91 0.68 -16.19
N GLU A 156 -8.84 -0.44 -15.48
CA GLU A 156 -9.93 -1.39 -15.37
C GLU A 156 -10.21 -1.78 -13.92
N ILE A 157 -11.45 -2.21 -13.66
CA ILE A 157 -11.82 -2.86 -12.41
C ILE A 157 -11.36 -4.31 -12.50
N ILE A 158 -10.43 -4.69 -11.62
CA ILE A 158 -9.86 -6.03 -11.57
C ILE A 158 -10.81 -6.97 -10.81
N SER A 159 -11.42 -6.49 -9.73
CA SER A 159 -12.35 -7.28 -8.91
C SER A 159 -13.30 -6.39 -8.14
N ALA A 160 -14.50 -6.90 -7.84
CA ALA A 160 -15.57 -6.17 -7.17
C ALA A 160 -16.22 -7.06 -6.09
N PHE A 161 -15.73 -6.95 -4.86
CA PHE A 161 -16.16 -7.80 -3.77
C PHE A 161 -17.38 -7.22 -3.07
N PRO A 162 -18.46 -8.00 -2.86
CA PRO A 162 -19.56 -7.53 -2.03
C PRO A 162 -19.06 -7.34 -0.60
N LEU A 163 -19.33 -6.17 -0.03
CA LEU A 163 -18.98 -5.85 1.33
C LEU A 163 -20.25 -5.91 2.19
N ASP A 164 -20.19 -6.73 3.23
CA ASP A 164 -21.28 -6.84 4.19
C ASP A 164 -21.44 -5.49 4.92
N PRO A 165 -22.64 -4.88 4.92
CA PRO A 165 -22.90 -3.61 5.62
C PRO A 165 -22.57 -3.70 7.09
N ASP A 166 -22.60 -4.88 7.70
CA ASP A 166 -22.21 -5.03 9.08
C ASP A 166 -20.76 -4.55 9.24
N LEU A 167 -19.82 -4.99 8.38
CA LEU A 167 -18.37 -4.70 8.44
C LEU A 167 -18.00 -3.22 8.45
N THR A 168 -18.91 -2.34 8.03
CA THR A 168 -18.68 -0.89 7.96
C THR A 168 -19.38 -0.09 9.04
N GLN A 169 -20.22 -0.71 9.89
CA GLN A 169 -20.92 0.00 10.95
C GLN A 169 -20.01 0.33 12.14
N PRO A 170 -20.04 1.58 12.65
CA PRO A 170 -19.61 1.85 14.01
C PRO A 170 -20.58 1.16 14.97
N GLU A 171 -20.06 0.41 15.95
CA GLU A 171 -20.90 -0.21 16.97
C GLU A 171 -21.56 0.87 17.84
N ARG A 172 -22.85 0.69 18.16
CA ARG A 172 -23.58 1.49 19.16
C ARG A 172 -23.33 0.96 20.56
#